data_AF-A0A060BZ99-F1
#
_entry.id   AF-A0A060BZ99-F1
#
_cell.length_a   1.000
_cell.length_b   1.000
_cell.length_c   1.000
_cell.angle_alpha   90.00
_cell.angle_beta   90.00
_cell.angle_gamma   90.00
#
_symmetry.space_group_name_H-M   'P 1'
#
loop_
_entity.id
_entity.type
_entity.pdbx_description
1 polymer ?
#
loop_
_entity_poly.entity_id
_entity_poly.type
_entity_poly.pdbx_seq_one_letter_code
_entity_poly.pdbx_strand_id
1 'polypeptide(L)'
;GYGSDYTEGNAWQYSWYVPQDVAGLAAAHGGAERLLARLDAVFDAKVDPKVFAHMEDITGLIGWYAHGNEPSHHVAYLYAYAGQPWRTQARLKQIMDSQYAARPDGLAGNDDLGQMSAWYVFTA
;
A
#
# COMPACT_ATOMS: atom_id res chain seq x y z
N GLY A 1 1.59 -6.15 -16.43
CA GLY A 1 0.58 -6.88 -17.23
C GLY A 1 0.57 -8.31 -16.75
N TYR A 2 -0.59 -8.96 -16.75
CA TYR A 2 -0.74 -10.39 -16.46
C TYR A 2 0.36 -11.21 -17.17
N GLY A 3 1.07 -12.06 -16.41
CA GLY A 3 2.26 -12.79 -16.87
C GLY A 3 3.59 -12.30 -16.30
N SER A 4 3.59 -11.66 -15.13
CA SER A 4 4.82 -11.40 -14.36
C SER A 4 5.01 -12.42 -13.24
N ASP A 5 6.17 -12.42 -12.59
CA ASP A 5 6.44 -13.23 -11.38
C ASP A 5 5.55 -12.84 -10.17
N TYR A 6 4.69 -11.82 -10.33
CA TYR A 6 3.78 -11.30 -9.31
C TYR A 6 2.32 -11.52 -9.74
N THR A 7 1.50 -12.02 -8.81
CA THR A 7 0.05 -12.14 -8.96
C THR A 7 -0.60 -10.78 -8.74
N GLU A 8 -1.44 -10.32 -9.68
CA GLU A 8 -2.29 -9.12 -9.50
C GLU A 8 -1.54 -7.85 -9.06
N GLY A 9 -0.25 -7.78 -9.39
CA GLY A 9 0.62 -6.72 -8.91
C GLY A 9 1.95 -6.66 -9.64
N ASN A 10 2.88 -5.92 -9.05
CA ASN A 10 4.25 -5.82 -9.52
C ASN A 10 5.24 -5.64 -8.35
N ALA A 11 6.53 -5.57 -8.66
CA ALA A 11 7.58 -5.44 -7.66
C ALA A 11 7.41 -4.22 -6.72
N TRP A 12 6.78 -3.13 -7.16
CA TRP A 12 6.50 -1.98 -6.32
C TRP A 12 5.46 -2.24 -5.23
N GLN A 13 4.60 -3.25 -5.40
CA GLN A 13 3.61 -3.66 -4.41
C GLN A 13 4.10 -4.85 -3.57
N TYR A 14 4.83 -5.78 -4.18
CA TYR A 14 5.25 -7.02 -3.51
C TYR A 14 6.56 -6.94 -2.74
N SER A 15 7.48 -6.02 -3.06
CA SER A 15 8.80 -5.95 -2.40
C SER A 15 8.73 -5.71 -0.88
N TRP A 16 7.55 -5.37 -0.36
CA TRP A 16 7.31 -5.06 1.04
C TRP A 16 6.84 -6.26 1.86
N TYR A 17 6.48 -7.38 1.22
CA TYR A 17 5.76 -8.49 1.85
C TYR A 17 6.71 -9.46 2.58
N VAL A 18 7.40 -8.93 3.60
CA VAL A 18 8.22 -9.69 4.55
C VAL A 18 7.74 -9.39 5.99
N PRO A 19 6.44 -9.61 6.30
CA PRO A 19 5.86 -9.18 7.57
C PRO A 19 6.50 -9.86 8.80
N GLN A 20 7.07 -11.05 8.62
CA GLN A 20 7.77 -11.79 9.67
C GLN A 20 9.14 -11.21 10.04
N ASP A 21 9.75 -10.36 9.19
CA ASP A 21 11.10 -9.82 9.42
C ASP A 21 11.28 -8.42 8.81
N VAL A 22 10.60 -7.43 9.40
CA VAL A 22 10.71 -6.03 8.97
C VAL A 22 12.12 -5.45 9.22
N ALA A 23 12.84 -5.96 10.22
CA ALA A 23 14.22 -5.57 10.47
C ALA A 23 15.16 -6.04 9.34
N GLY A 24 15.02 -7.29 8.92
CA GLY A 24 15.72 -7.83 7.75
C GLY A 24 15.34 -7.11 6.45
N LEU A 25 14.07 -6.74 6.27
CA LEU A 25 13.64 -5.91 5.15
C LEU A 25 14.37 -4.55 5.15
N ALA A 26 14.43 -3.86 6.30
CA ALA A 26 15.16 -2.60 6.41
C ALA A 26 16.65 -2.79 6.09
N ALA A 27 17.27 -3.86 6.58
CA ALA A 27 18.66 -4.18 6.29
C ALA A 27 18.91 -4.44 4.80
N ALA A 28 18.03 -5.18 4.12
CA ALA A 28 18.10 -5.45 2.68
C ALA A 28 18.00 -4.18 1.82
N HIS A 29 17.29 -3.15 2.32
CA HIS A 29 17.23 -1.83 1.68
C HIS A 29 18.44 -0.92 1.99
N GLY A 30 19.38 -1.36 2.83
CA GLY A 30 20.54 -0.56 3.24
C GLY A 30 20.30 0.28 4.51
N GLY A 31 19.36 -0.13 5.35
CA GLY A 31 19.03 0.50 6.63
C GLY A 31 17.72 1.30 6.62
N ALA A 32 17.31 1.75 7.81
CA ALA A 32 16.03 2.43 8.03
C ALA A 32 15.85 3.68 7.16
N GLU A 33 16.88 4.52 7.00
CA GLU A 33 16.79 5.73 6.17
C GLU A 33 16.52 5.42 4.70
N ARG A 34 17.15 4.37 4.16
CA ARG A 34 16.94 3.94 2.78
C ARG A 34 15.57 3.30 2.59
N LEU A 35 15.11 2.53 3.57
CA LEU A 35 13.73 2.00 3.59
C LEU A 35 12.72 3.15 3.57
N LEU A 36 12.87 4.15 4.43
CA LEU A 36 12.00 5.33 4.50
C LEU A 36 11.97 6.09 3.17
N ALA A 37 13.13 6.34 2.55
CA ALA A 37 13.21 7.01 1.25
C ALA A 37 12.54 6.18 0.15
N ARG A 38 12.62 4.85 0.20
CA ARG A 38 11.95 3.96 -0.75
C ARG A 38 10.43 3.97 -0.55
N LEU A 39 9.96 4.02 0.70
CA LEU A 39 8.54 4.17 1.01
C LEU A 39 8.00 5.50 0.48
N ASP A 40 8.73 6.61 0.61
CA ASP A 40 8.34 7.88 -0.03
C ASP A 40 8.23 7.74 -1.54
N ALA A 41 9.22 7.11 -2.16
CA ALA A 41 9.21 6.93 -3.60
C ALA A 41 7.99 6.12 -4.09
N VAL A 42 7.41 5.23 -3.25
CA VAL A 42 6.14 4.56 -3.57
C VAL A 42 4.98 5.54 -3.52
N PHE A 43 4.78 6.22 -2.39
CA PHE A 43 3.60 7.05 -2.16
C PHE A 43 3.60 8.34 -2.99
N ASP A 44 4.77 8.89 -3.29
CA ASP A 44 4.93 10.18 -3.98
C ASP A 44 5.15 10.02 -5.49
N ALA A 45 5.24 8.78 -5.99
CA ALA A 45 5.35 8.53 -7.41
C ALA A 45 4.15 9.11 -8.18
N LYS A 46 4.42 9.67 -9.35
CA LYS A 46 3.37 10.05 -10.30
C LYS A 46 3.12 8.88 -11.23
N VAL A 47 2.02 8.17 -10.99
CA VAL A 47 1.59 7.02 -11.77
C VAL A 47 0.41 7.45 -12.64
N ASP A 48 0.47 7.14 -13.94
CA ASP A 48 -0.70 7.28 -14.80
C ASP A 48 -1.65 6.11 -14.52
N PRO A 49 -2.86 6.34 -13.98
CA PRO A 49 -3.82 5.28 -13.68
C PRO A 49 -4.18 4.43 -14.90
N LYS A 50 -4.01 4.96 -16.13
CA LYS A 50 -4.26 4.22 -17.37
C LYS A 50 -3.37 2.99 -17.53
N VAL A 51 -2.20 2.96 -16.88
CA VAL A 51 -1.30 1.79 -16.86
C VAL A 51 -1.99 0.57 -16.24
N PHE A 52 -2.94 0.82 -15.34
CA PHE A 52 -3.65 -0.20 -14.57
C PHE A 52 -5.12 -0.34 -14.97
N ALA A 53 -5.60 0.41 -15.96
CA ALA A 53 -7.00 0.38 -16.38
C ALA A 53 -7.49 -0.99 -16.87
N HIS A 54 -6.57 -1.94 -17.13
CA HIS A 54 -6.86 -3.31 -17.56
C HIS A 54 -6.70 -4.35 -16.43
N MET A 55 -6.35 -3.91 -15.21
CA MET A 55 -6.11 -4.77 -14.06
C MET A 55 -7.14 -4.39 -12.99
N GLU A 56 -8.19 -5.20 -12.88
CA GLU A 56 -9.35 -4.92 -12.02
C GLU A 56 -8.96 -4.80 -10.53
N ASP A 57 -7.94 -5.56 -10.11
CA ASP A 57 -7.50 -5.58 -8.72
C ASP A 57 -6.58 -4.40 -8.38
N ILE A 58 -6.00 -3.69 -9.34
CA ILE A 58 -5.08 -2.57 -9.07
C ILE A 58 -5.82 -1.23 -9.16
N THR A 59 -6.48 -0.90 -8.05
CA THR A 59 -7.31 0.29 -7.89
C THR A 59 -6.91 1.10 -6.64
N GLY A 60 -7.47 2.30 -6.46
CA GLY A 60 -7.17 3.13 -5.29
C GLY A 60 -5.71 3.60 -5.18
N LEU A 61 -5.13 4.08 -6.29
CA LEU A 61 -3.72 4.42 -6.36
C LEU A 61 -3.35 5.70 -5.58
N ILE A 62 -2.34 5.59 -4.73
CA ILE A 62 -1.58 6.70 -4.14
C ILE A 62 -0.12 6.52 -4.54
N GLY A 63 0.23 7.08 -5.70
CA GLY A 63 1.48 6.70 -6.38
C GLY A 63 1.45 5.22 -6.77
N TRP A 64 2.46 4.46 -6.37
CA TRP A 64 2.50 3.00 -6.60
C TRP A 64 1.80 2.17 -5.51
N TYR A 65 1.35 2.80 -4.42
CA TYR A 65 0.51 2.14 -3.42
C TYR A 65 -0.89 1.93 -4.01
N ALA A 66 -1.39 0.69 -4.01
CA ALA A 66 -2.73 0.36 -4.51
C ALA A 66 -3.61 -0.10 -3.35
N HIS A 67 -4.48 0.79 -2.87
CA HIS A 67 -5.28 0.47 -1.69
C HIS A 67 -6.35 -0.59 -1.95
N GLY A 68 -6.86 -0.68 -3.17
CA GLY A 68 -7.88 -1.66 -3.54
C GLY A 68 -7.37 -3.10 -3.62
N ASN A 69 -6.12 -3.37 -3.21
CA ASN A 69 -5.49 -4.69 -3.25
C ASN A 69 -4.65 -4.95 -1.99
N GLU A 70 -4.76 -6.15 -1.43
CA GLU A 70 -4.23 -6.54 -0.12
C GLU A 70 -2.70 -6.47 0.02
N PRO A 71 -1.86 -6.77 -0.99
CA PRO A 71 -0.41 -6.69 -0.86
C PRO A 71 0.11 -5.31 -0.42
N SER A 72 -0.67 -4.25 -0.63
CA SER A 72 -0.28 -2.89 -0.23
C SER A 72 -0.66 -2.58 1.22
N HIS A 73 -1.60 -3.29 1.84
CA HIS A 73 -2.32 -2.82 3.03
C HIS A 73 -1.44 -2.55 4.26
N HIS A 74 -0.35 -3.30 4.43
CA HIS A 74 0.58 -3.14 5.54
C HIS A 74 1.66 -2.07 5.29
N VAL A 75 1.85 -1.61 4.05
CA VAL A 75 3.02 -0.81 3.63
C VAL A 75 3.11 0.52 4.40
N ALA A 76 1.99 1.19 4.68
CA ALA A 76 1.98 2.45 5.43
C ALA A 76 2.44 2.28 6.90
N TYR A 77 2.31 1.09 7.48
CA TYR A 77 2.75 0.81 8.85
C TYR A 77 4.27 0.65 8.95
N LEU A 78 4.96 0.38 7.84
CA LEU A 78 6.42 0.19 7.83
C LEU A 78 7.20 1.45 8.26
N TYR A 79 6.62 2.66 8.13
CA TYR A 79 7.25 3.87 8.66
C TYR A 79 7.44 3.81 10.18
N ALA A 80 6.48 3.23 10.93
CA ALA A 80 6.61 3.06 12.38
C ALA A 80 7.75 2.10 12.75
N TYR A 81 7.87 0.98 12.02
CA TYR A 81 8.98 0.03 12.19
C TYR A 81 10.35 0.62 11.82
N ALA A 82 10.38 1.62 10.94
CA ALA A 82 11.56 2.38 10.59
C ALA A 82 11.80 3.61 11.50
N GLY A 83 11.09 3.71 12.64
CA GLY A 83 11.31 4.75 13.65
C GLY A 83 10.62 6.10 13.37
N GLN A 84 9.73 6.17 12.38
CA GLN A 84 8.99 7.40 12.02
C GLN A 84 7.46 7.23 12.09
N PRO A 85 6.88 6.91 13.26
CA PRO A 85 5.45 6.59 13.39
C PRO A 85 4.51 7.75 13.00
N TRP A 86 4.95 9.02 13.11
CA TRP A 86 4.15 10.17 12.67
C TRP A 86 3.86 10.16 11.17
N ARG A 87 4.72 9.50 10.37
CA ARG A 87 4.51 9.33 8.93
C ARG A 87 3.55 8.21 8.61
N THR A 88 3.56 7.13 9.40
CA THR A 88 2.47 6.14 9.37
C THR A 88 1.14 6.85 9.59
N GLN A 89 1.01 7.66 10.65
CA GLN A 89 -0.23 8.40 10.94
C GLN A 89 -0.67 9.29 9.76
N ALA A 90 0.26 10.03 9.16
CA ALA A 90 -0.03 10.88 8.01
C ALA A 90 -0.53 10.08 6.79
N ARG A 91 0.12 8.96 6.46
CA ARG A 91 -0.27 8.11 5.33
C ARG A 91 -1.59 7.38 5.59
N LEU A 92 -1.81 6.86 6.79
CA LEU A 92 -3.08 6.22 7.16
C LEU A 92 -4.25 7.20 7.07
N LYS A 93 -4.07 8.43 7.56
CA LYS A 93 -5.06 9.49 7.39
C LYS A 93 -5.35 9.77 5.91
N GLN A 94 -4.31 9.91 5.09
CA GLN A 94 -4.47 10.11 3.65
C GLN A 94 -5.27 8.97 3.00
N ILE A 95 -4.96 7.72 3.35
CA ILE A 95 -5.64 6.54 2.81
C ILE A 95 -7.11 6.55 3.24
N MET A 96 -7.41 6.67 4.54
CA MET A 96 -8.79 6.68 5.04
C MET A 96 -9.63 7.80 4.42
N ASP A 97 -9.09 9.02 4.35
CA ASP A 97 -9.81 10.18 3.82
C ASP A 97 -10.10 10.07 2.31
N SER A 98 -9.25 9.36 1.56
CA SER A 98 -9.33 9.31 0.09
C SER A 98 -9.90 8.02 -0.49
N GLN A 99 -9.86 6.92 0.26
CA GLN A 99 -10.18 5.58 -0.25
C GLN A 99 -11.48 4.99 0.33
N TYR A 100 -12.11 5.67 1.28
CA TYR A 100 -13.35 5.22 1.92
C TYR A 100 -14.41 6.31 1.96
N ALA A 101 -15.67 5.92 1.75
CA ALA A 101 -16.83 6.78 1.95
C ALA A 101 -18.09 6.00 2.26
N ALA A 102 -19.03 6.62 2.99
CA ALA A 102 -20.33 6.03 3.30
C ALA A 102 -21.33 6.17 2.13
N ARG A 103 -21.04 5.51 0.99
CA ARG A 103 -21.88 5.46 -0.22
C ARG A 103 -21.69 4.11 -0.95
N PRO A 104 -22.60 3.70 -1.86
CA PRO A 104 -22.54 2.39 -2.51
C PRO A 104 -21.22 2.08 -3.26
N ASP A 105 -20.55 3.09 -3.80
CA ASP A 105 -19.24 3.03 -4.47
C ASP A 105 -18.10 3.55 -3.56
N GLY A 106 -18.26 3.34 -2.26
CA GLY A 106 -17.43 3.95 -1.22
C GLY A 106 -16.05 3.32 -1.01
N LEU A 107 -15.80 2.13 -1.54
CA LEU A 107 -14.54 1.41 -1.39
C LEU A 107 -13.67 1.61 -2.64
N ALA A 108 -12.36 1.71 -2.43
CA ALA A 108 -11.41 1.89 -3.51
C ALA A 108 -11.15 0.64 -4.38
N GLY A 109 -11.66 -0.53 -3.97
CA GLY A 109 -11.53 -1.82 -4.64
C GLY A 109 -12.57 -2.82 -4.11
N ASN A 110 -12.41 -4.11 -4.41
CA ASN A 110 -13.25 -5.17 -3.87
C ASN A 110 -13.12 -5.24 -2.35
N ASP A 111 -14.20 -5.59 -1.63
CA ASP A 111 -14.15 -5.71 -0.17
C ASP A 111 -13.48 -7.02 0.30
N ASP A 112 -13.27 -7.97 -0.63
CA ASP A 112 -12.65 -9.28 -0.41
C ASP A 112 -13.13 -9.99 0.86
N LEU A 113 -14.45 -10.18 0.91
CA LEU A 113 -15.17 -10.83 2.01
C LEU A 113 -14.95 -10.13 3.37
N GLY A 114 -14.80 -8.81 3.35
CA GLY A 114 -14.67 -7.95 4.54
C GLY A 114 -13.22 -7.61 4.90
N GLN A 115 -12.25 -7.93 4.05
CA GLN A 115 -10.84 -7.61 4.25
C GLN A 115 -10.60 -6.08 4.23
N MET A 116 -11.14 -5.35 3.26
CA MET A 116 -11.01 -3.88 3.18
C MET A 116 -11.71 -3.21 4.35
N SER A 117 -12.88 -3.72 4.71
CA SER A 117 -13.65 -3.29 5.88
C SER A 117 -12.89 -3.53 7.18
N ALA A 118 -12.23 -4.70 7.33
CA ALA A 118 -11.41 -4.99 8.50
C ALA A 118 -10.20 -4.06 8.60
N TRP A 119 -9.54 -3.77 7.47
CA TRP A 119 -8.44 -2.79 7.43
C TRP A 119 -8.88 -1.43 7.97
N TYR A 120 -10.04 -0.94 7.53
CA TYR A 120 -10.60 0.32 8.03
C TYR A 120 -10.85 0.27 9.54
N VAL A 121 -11.48 -0.79 10.05
CA VAL A 121 -11.79 -0.95 11.48
C VAL A 121 -10.52 -1.00 12.34
N PHE A 122 -9.45 -1.66 11.88
CA PHE A 122 -8.18 -1.70 12.62
C PHE A 122 -7.41 -0.37 12.60
N THR A 123 -7.73 0.52 11.67
CA THR A 123 -7.03 1.80 11.48
C THR A 123 -7.74 2.98 12.17
N ALA A 124 -9.07 2.92 12.25
CA ALA A 124 -9.95 4.01 12.71
C ALA A 124 -9.83 4.38 14.20
#